data_AF-A0A949I9B0-F1
#
_entry.id   AF-A0A949I9B0-F1
#
_cell.length_a   1.000
_cell.length_b   1.000
_cell.length_c   1.000
_cell.angle_alpha   90.00
_cell.angle_beta   90.00
_cell.angle_gamma   90.00
#
_symmetry.space_group_name_H-M   'P 1'
#
loop_
_entity.id
_entity.type
_entity.pdbx_description
1 polymer ?
#
loop_
_entity_poly.entity_id
_entity_poly.type
_entity_poly.pdbx_seq_one_letter_code
_entity_poly.pdbx_strand_id
1 'polypeptide(L)'
;MSNNYLSIKQAAEILGVSTLTLRNWDKNGKFPAIRHPINNYRVYKIDDLKNLMENFGPKNQKQQDTIISKAQAKKLIVTHLKD
;
A
#
# COMPACT_ATOMS: atom_id res chain seq x y z
N MET A 1 -6.34 -27.23 -3.77
CA MET A 1 -6.07 -26.02 -2.97
C MET A 1 -6.14 -24.82 -3.89
N SER A 2 -7.06 -23.90 -3.64
CA SER A 2 -7.27 -22.72 -4.48
C SER A 2 -6.11 -21.75 -4.27
N ASN A 3 -5.26 -21.61 -5.27
CA ASN A 3 -4.15 -20.66 -5.24
C ASN A 3 -4.72 -19.24 -5.38
N ASN A 4 -5.22 -18.71 -4.28
CA ASN A 4 -5.84 -17.39 -4.24
C ASN A 4 -4.76 -16.32 -4.20
N TYR A 5 -4.24 -16.01 -5.39
CA TYR A 5 -3.35 -14.88 -5.61
C TYR A 5 -4.15 -13.62 -5.89
N LEU A 6 -3.76 -12.54 -5.26
CA LEU A 6 -4.32 -11.22 -5.45
C LEU A 6 -3.31 -10.31 -6.14
N SER A 7 -3.85 -9.44 -6.97
CA SER A 7 -3.08 -8.32 -7.51
C SER A 7 -2.71 -7.32 -6.41
N ILE A 8 -1.68 -6.51 -6.65
CA ILE A 8 -1.30 -5.42 -5.73
C ILE A 8 -2.47 -4.47 -5.40
N LYS A 9 -3.41 -4.28 -6.34
CA LYS A 9 -4.58 -3.42 -6.13
C LYS A 9 -5.55 -4.04 -5.13
N GLN A 10 -5.91 -5.30 -5.35
CA GLN A 10 -6.79 -6.03 -4.43
C GLN A 10 -6.16 -6.18 -3.04
N ALA A 11 -4.86 -6.45 -2.98
CA ALA A 11 -4.15 -6.53 -1.71
C ALA A 11 -4.15 -5.19 -0.96
N ALA A 12 -4.01 -4.08 -1.68
CA ALA A 12 -4.07 -2.73 -1.11
C ALA A 12 -5.45 -2.40 -0.53
N GLU A 13 -6.52 -2.76 -1.26
CA GLU A 13 -7.90 -2.58 -0.81
C GLU A 13 -8.21 -3.37 0.46
N ILE A 14 -7.77 -4.63 0.54
CA ILE A 14 -7.98 -5.48 1.73
C ILE A 14 -7.21 -4.96 2.95
N LEU A 15 -5.98 -4.50 2.74
CA LEU A 15 -5.13 -3.98 3.81
C LEU A 15 -5.46 -2.53 4.20
N GLY A 16 -6.31 -1.84 3.43
CA GLY A 16 -6.63 -0.43 3.63
C GLY A 16 -5.44 0.51 3.43
N VAL A 17 -4.47 0.13 2.59
CA VAL A 17 -3.27 0.93 2.28
C VAL A 17 -3.25 1.33 0.82
N SER A 18 -2.39 2.29 0.45
CA SER A 18 -2.20 2.62 -0.97
C SER A 18 -1.38 1.54 -1.68
N THR A 19 -1.59 1.38 -3.00
CA THR A 19 -0.76 0.49 -3.83
C THR A 19 0.72 0.90 -3.83
N LEU A 20 1.01 2.20 -3.65
CA LEU A 20 2.36 2.72 -3.51
C LEU A 20 3.01 2.24 -2.21
N THR A 21 2.25 2.20 -1.11
CA THR A 21 2.71 1.67 0.18
C THR A 21 3.16 0.21 0.03
N LEU A 22 2.37 -0.62 -0.66
CA LEU A 22 2.77 -2.01 -0.95
C LEU A 22 4.01 -2.11 -1.83
N ARG A 23 4.18 -1.23 -2.83
CA ARG A 23 5.41 -1.18 -3.64
C ARG A 23 6.63 -0.80 -2.79
N ASN A 24 6.47 0.11 -1.84
CA ASN A 24 7.53 0.49 -0.92
C ASN A 24 7.87 -0.65 0.05
N TRP A 25 6.89 -1.41 0.52
CA TRP A 25 7.13 -2.58 1.36
C TRP A 25 7.83 -3.72 0.60
N ASP A 26 7.49 -3.93 -0.67
CA ASP A 26 8.21 -4.83 -1.58
C ASP A 26 9.67 -4.39 -1.74
N LYS A 27 9.90 -3.09 -2.01
CA LYS A 27 11.26 -2.53 -2.15
C LYS A 27 12.08 -2.62 -0.85
N ASN A 28 11.45 -2.40 0.29
CA ASN A 28 12.10 -2.44 1.60
C ASN A 28 12.23 -3.87 2.16
N GLY A 29 11.72 -4.90 1.46
CA GLY A 29 11.75 -6.29 1.92
C GLY A 29 10.82 -6.60 3.10
N LYS A 30 9.96 -5.66 3.51
CA LYS A 30 9.02 -5.84 4.63
C LYS A 30 7.86 -6.76 4.25
N PHE A 31 7.43 -6.68 2.99
CA PHE A 31 6.38 -7.54 2.44
C PHE A 31 6.73 -7.83 0.98
N PRO A 32 7.62 -8.82 0.73
CA PRO A 32 8.11 -9.11 -0.62
C PRO A 32 6.98 -9.67 -1.48
N ALA A 33 6.80 -9.11 -2.68
CA ALA A 33 5.82 -9.62 -3.62
C ALA A 33 6.31 -10.89 -4.30
N ILE A 34 5.40 -11.85 -4.51
CA ILE A 34 5.68 -12.99 -5.37
C ILE A 34 5.56 -12.51 -6.82
N ARG A 35 6.51 -12.91 -7.67
CA ARG A 35 6.46 -12.61 -9.09
C ARG A 35 5.78 -13.74 -9.83
N HIS A 36 4.76 -13.39 -10.62
CA HIS A 36 4.05 -14.37 -11.41
C HIS A 36 4.95 -14.87 -12.56
N PRO A 37 5.08 -16.19 -12.78
CA PRO A 37 6.10 -16.76 -13.65
C PRO A 37 5.95 -16.39 -15.14
N ILE A 38 4.73 -16.05 -15.57
CA ILE A 38 4.43 -15.81 -17.00
C ILE A 38 4.58 -14.34 -17.38
N ASN A 39 4.31 -13.41 -16.47
CA ASN A 39 4.19 -11.97 -16.79
C ASN A 39 4.92 -11.07 -15.79
N ASN A 40 5.62 -11.67 -14.82
CA ASN A 40 6.44 -11.00 -13.82
C ASN A 40 5.69 -9.93 -12.99
N TYR A 41 4.36 -9.95 -12.98
CA TYR A 41 3.56 -9.06 -12.13
C TYR A 41 3.66 -9.46 -10.67
N ARG A 42 3.50 -8.46 -9.81
CA ARG A 42 3.46 -8.61 -8.35
C ARG A 42 2.11 -9.19 -7.93
N VAL A 43 2.16 -10.35 -7.33
CA VAL A 43 1.02 -11.04 -6.74
C VAL A 43 1.28 -11.35 -5.28
N TYR A 44 0.21 -11.40 -4.50
CA TYR A 44 0.25 -11.66 -3.06
C TYR A 44 -0.73 -12.78 -2.73
N LYS A 45 -0.38 -13.68 -1.82
CA LYS A 45 -1.31 -14.72 -1.36
C LYS A 45 -2.25 -14.14 -0.32
N ILE A 46 -3.51 -14.55 -0.35
CA ILE A 46 -4.48 -14.18 0.70
C ILE A 46 -3.97 -14.57 2.09
N ASP A 47 -3.36 -15.75 2.23
CA ASP A 47 -2.83 -16.22 3.52
C ASP A 47 -1.72 -15.30 4.05
N ASP A 48 -0.85 -14.79 3.17
CA ASP A 48 0.21 -13.84 3.55
C ASP A 48 -0.38 -12.52 4.04
N LEU A 49 -1.45 -12.03 3.40
CA LEU A 49 -2.18 -10.84 3.86
C LEU A 49 -2.80 -11.06 5.24
N LYS A 50 -3.42 -12.23 5.45
CA LYS A 50 -4.06 -12.56 6.73
C LYS A 50 -3.03 -12.64 7.85
N ASN A 51 -1.91 -13.31 7.61
CA ASN A 51 -0.78 -13.37 8.52
C ASN A 51 -0.23 -11.97 8.81
N LEU A 52 -0.17 -11.10 7.80
CA LEU A 52 0.24 -9.71 7.98
C LEU A 52 -0.73 -8.98 8.93
N MET A 53 -2.04 -9.08 8.71
CA MET A 53 -3.03 -8.44 9.58
C MET A 53 -2.94 -8.92 11.04
N GLU A 54 -2.68 -10.22 11.23
CA GLU A 54 -2.52 -10.81 12.57
C GLU A 54 -1.23 -10.31 13.26
N ASN A 55 -0.10 -10.33 12.56
CA ASN A 55 1.18 -9.88 13.10
C ASN A 55 1.26 -8.36 13.34
N PHE A 56 0.56 -7.57 12.52
CA PHE A 56 0.49 -6.11 12.64
C PHE A 56 -0.71 -5.64 13.46
N GLY A 57 -1.22 -6.47 14.38
CA GLY A 57 -2.40 -6.23 15.24
C GLY A 57 -2.55 -4.77 15.66
N PRO A 58 -3.79 -4.25 15.78
CA PRO A 58 -4.22 -2.88 15.46
C PRO A 58 -3.33 -1.78 16.06
N LYS A 59 -2.17 -1.52 15.45
CA LYS A 59 -1.24 -0.49 15.88
C LYS A 59 -1.35 0.70 14.94
N ASN A 60 -2.17 1.66 15.38
CA ASN A 60 -2.16 3.07 15.02
C ASN A 60 -1.89 3.40 13.53
N GLN A 61 -2.99 3.50 12.78
CA GLN A 61 -3.08 4.05 11.42
C GLN A 61 -2.51 5.49 11.29
N LYS A 62 -2.24 6.17 12.41
CA LYS A 62 -1.88 7.60 12.50
C LYS A 62 -0.49 8.01 11.96
N GLN A 63 0.39 7.09 11.58
CA GLN A 63 1.76 7.47 11.14
C GLN A 63 1.96 7.53 9.62
N GLN A 64 0.99 7.09 8.80
CA GLN A 64 1.16 7.06 7.34
C GLN A 64 0.49 8.26 6.64
N ASP A 65 -0.53 8.85 7.27
CA ASP A 65 -1.26 10.02 6.76
C ASP A 65 -0.37 11.28 6.71
N THR A 66 0.65 11.38 7.56
CA THR A 66 1.51 12.58 7.60
C THR A 66 2.26 12.82 6.29
N ILE A 67 2.54 11.78 5.49
CA ILE A 67 3.27 11.94 4.22
C ILE A 67 2.31 12.36 3.08
N ILE A 68 1.07 11.86 3.07
CA ILE A 68 0.06 12.23 2.07
C ILE A 68 -0.51 13.63 2.36
N SER A 69 -0.73 13.97 3.63
CA SER A 69 -1.12 15.33 4.06
C SER A 69 -0.02 16.37 3.80
N LYS A 70 1.27 15.99 3.84
CA LYS A 70 2.38 16.89 3.48
C LYS A 70 2.44 17.20 1.98
N ALA A 71 1.98 16.27 1.13
CA ALA A 71 1.83 16.51 -0.30
C ALA A 71 0.61 17.41 -0.61
N GLN A 72 -0.48 17.30 0.15
CA GLN A 72 -1.65 18.19 0.02
C GLN A 72 -1.40 19.59 0.61
N ALA A 73 -0.56 19.73 1.65
CA ALA A 73 -0.20 21.04 2.23
C ALA A 73 0.63 21.94 1.29
N LYS A 74 1.21 21.39 0.21
CA LYS A 74 1.90 22.21 -0.82
C LYS A 74 0.97 22.74 -1.91
N LYS A 75 -0.29 22.32 -1.96
CA LYS A 75 -1.32 22.92 -2.81
C LYS A 75 -2.15 23.92 -2.01
N LEU A 76 -1.47 24.80 -1.25
CA LEU A 76 -2.10 26.01 -0.74
C LEU A 76 -2.49 26.86 -1.95
N ILE A 77 -3.76 27.25 -1.99
CA ILE A 77 -4.40 27.98 -3.06
C ILE A 77 -3.59 29.26 -3.31
N VAL A 78 -2.98 29.39 -4.49
CA VAL A 78 -2.47 30.68 -4.95
C VAL A 78 -3.69 31.47 -5.42
N THR A 79 -4.37 32.16 -4.50
CA THR A 79 -5.24 33.26 -4.87
C THR A 79 -4.34 34.42 -5.28
N HIS A 80 -4.28 34.73 -6.57
CA HIS A 80 -3.65 35.97 -7.02
C HIS A 80 -4.52 37.13 -6.54
N LEU A 81 -4.07 37.84 -5.49
CA LEU A 81 -4.60 39.15 -5.14
C LEU A 81 -4.18 40.09 -6.28
N LYS A 82 -5.16 40.56 -7.05
CA LYS A 82 -4.97 41.63 -8.03
C LYS A 82 -5.14 42.95 -7.29
N ASP A 83 -4.14 43.82 -7.42
CA ASP A 83 -4.18 45.23 -7.02
C ASP A 83 -5.33 46.00 -7.70
#